data_AF-A0AAE7L0J3-F1
#
_entry.id   AF-A0AAE7L0J3-F1
#
_cell.length_a   1.000
_cell.length_b   1.000
_cell.length_c   1.000
_cell.angle_alpha   90.00
_cell.angle_beta   90.00
_cell.angle_gamma   90.00
#
_symmetry.space_group_name_H-M   'P 1'
#
loop_
_entity.id
_entity.type
_entity.pdbx_description
1 polymer ?
#
loop_
_entity_poly.entity_id
_entity_poly.type
_entity_poly.pdbx_seq_one_letter_code
_entity_poly.pdbx_strand_id
1 'polypeptide(L)'
;MTPWYLYLIRTADNALYTGITTDVQRRYKQHQSGKGAKALRGKGELTLAFAAQVGDRSLALRLEYRVKQLTKRQKERLVEGEGLEALLNSLQAPVLKSD
;
A
#
# COMPACT_ATOMS: atom_id res chain seq x y z
N MET A 1 -5.53 14.18 14.48
CA MET A 1 -4.43 13.55 13.72
C MET A 1 -4.94 13.21 12.32
N THR A 2 -4.14 13.43 11.27
CA THR A 2 -4.52 13.06 9.91
C THR A 2 -4.24 11.57 9.68
N PRO A 3 -5.23 10.76 9.27
CA PRO A 3 -5.02 9.33 9.05
C PRO A 3 -4.10 9.07 7.85
N TRP A 4 -3.30 8.02 7.95
CA TRP A 4 -2.49 7.48 6.86
C TRP A 4 -3.21 6.32 6.18
N TYR A 5 -3.01 6.23 4.87
CA TYR A 5 -3.59 5.23 3.99
C TYR A 5 -2.47 4.41 3.34
N LEU A 6 -2.70 3.12 3.18
CA LEU A 6 -1.99 2.25 2.25
C LEU A 6 -2.78 2.24 0.93
N TYR A 7 -2.08 2.26 -0.21
CA TYR A 7 -2.70 2.08 -1.51
C TYR A 7 -1.85 1.20 -2.42
N LEU A 8 -2.52 0.51 -3.35
CA LEU A 8 -1.88 -0.22 -4.44
C LEU A 8 -2.32 0.35 -5.80
N ILE A 9 -1.35 0.54 -6.69
CA ILE A 9 -1.59 0.91 -8.09
C ILE A 9 -1.22 -0.26 -8.98
N ARG A 10 -2.15 -0.65 -9.86
CA ARG A 10 -1.91 -1.60 -10.93
C ARG A 10 -1.42 -0.86 -12.17
N THR A 11 -0.33 -1.33 -12.75
CA THR A 11 0.22 -0.86 -14.02
C THR A 11 -0.32 -1.68 -15.19
N ALA A 12 -0.13 -1.20 -16.42
CA ALA A 12 -0.56 -1.91 -17.62
C ALA A 12 0.08 -3.31 -17.80
N ASP A 13 1.29 -3.52 -17.26
CA ASP A 13 1.96 -4.83 -17.19
C ASP A 13 1.45 -5.73 -16.05
N ASN A 14 0.35 -5.34 -15.40
CA ASN A 14 -0.30 -6.04 -14.29
C ASN A 14 0.60 -6.19 -13.05
N ALA A 15 1.61 -5.35 -12.89
CA ALA A 15 2.38 -5.25 -11.66
C ALA A 15 1.64 -4.38 -10.63
N LEU A 16 1.90 -4.65 -9.34
CA LEU A 16 1.31 -3.90 -8.23
C LEU A 16 2.38 -3.09 -7.49
N TYR A 17 2.28 -1.77 -7.61
CA TYR A 17 3.03 -0.81 -6.81
C TYR A 17 2.34 -0.60 -5.47
N THR A 18 3.11 -0.49 -4.39
CA THR A 18 2.61 -0.25 -3.03
C THR A 18 3.15 1.07 -2.52
N GLY A 19 2.27 1.92 -1.97
CA GLY A 19 2.66 3.17 -1.34
C GLY A 19 1.76 3.55 -0.17
N ILE A 20 2.18 4.56 0.60
CA ILE A 20 1.38 5.18 1.64
C ILE A 20 1.24 6.69 1.44
N THR A 21 0.15 7.27 1.94
CA THR A 21 -0.08 8.72 1.89
C THR A 21 -1.19 9.15 2.86
N THR A 22 -1.30 10.44 3.13
CA THR A 22 -2.46 11.04 3.83
C THR A 22 -3.57 11.45 2.86
N ASP A 23 -3.32 11.45 1.55
CA ASP A 23 -4.29 11.83 0.51
C ASP A 23 -4.06 10.97 -0.75
N VAL A 24 -4.88 9.92 -0.86
CA VAL A 24 -4.79 8.90 -1.93
C VAL A 24 -5.09 9.52 -3.29
N GLN A 25 -6.12 10.36 -3.40
CA GLN A 25 -6.57 10.92 -4.67
C GLN A 25 -5.52 11.88 -5.24
N ARG A 26 -4.97 12.78 -4.42
CA ARG A 26 -3.87 13.65 -4.83
C ARG A 26 -2.66 12.84 -5.24
N ARG A 27 -2.27 11.82 -4.47
CA ARG A 27 -1.08 11.01 -4.76
C ARG A 27 -1.24 10.19 -6.04
N TYR A 28 -2.43 9.65 -6.29
CA TYR A 28 -2.75 8.92 -7.51
C TYR A 28 -2.67 9.83 -8.75
N LYS A 29 -3.25 11.04 -8.71
CA LYS A 29 -3.14 12.05 -9.79
C LYS A 29 -1.68 12.46 -10.07
N GLN A 30 -0.84 12.55 -9.04
CA GLN A 30 0.60 12.80 -9.21
C GLN A 30 1.30 11.67 -9.98
N HIS A 31 0.95 10.40 -9.70
CA HIS A 31 1.48 9.27 -10.45
C HIS A 31 1.00 9.26 -11.89
N GLN A 32 -0.29 9.50 -12.13
CA GLN A 32 -0.85 9.62 -13.49
C GLN A 32 -0.16 10.71 -14.33
N SER A 33 0.20 11.84 -13.71
CA SER A 33 0.92 12.93 -14.39
C SER A 33 2.45 12.73 -14.48
N GLY A 34 2.97 11.56 -14.10
CA GLY A 34 4.41 11.25 -14.17
C GLY A 34 5.30 11.94 -13.12
N LYS A 35 4.69 12.72 -12.22
CA LYS A 35 5.35 13.48 -11.13
C LYS A 35 5.42 12.68 -9.81
N GLY A 36 4.98 11.43 -9.83
CA GLY A 36 5.00 10.52 -8.69
C GLY A 36 6.27 9.67 -8.60
N ALA A 37 6.11 8.40 -8.21
CA ALA A 37 7.22 7.48 -8.05
C ALA A 37 7.88 7.16 -9.40
N LYS A 38 9.22 7.10 -9.42
CA LYS A 38 10.00 6.72 -10.61
C LYS A 38 9.54 5.39 -11.21
N ALA A 39 9.15 4.43 -10.36
CA ALA A 39 8.69 3.10 -10.77
C ALA A 39 7.38 3.11 -11.58
N LEU A 40 6.56 4.16 -11.45
CA LEU A 40 5.27 4.29 -12.16
C LEU A 40 5.34 5.21 -13.38
N ARG A 41 6.44 5.95 -13.55
CA ARG A 41 6.60 6.88 -14.69
C ARG A 41 6.68 6.07 -15.98
N GLY A 42 5.84 6.42 -16.97
CA GLY A 42 5.84 5.79 -18.29
C GLY A 42 5.26 4.37 -18.32
N LYS A 43 4.56 3.93 -17.27
CA LYS A 43 3.96 2.58 -17.17
C LYS A 43 2.58 2.44 -17.83
N GLY A 44 2.24 3.38 -18.72
CA GLY A 44 0.94 3.41 -19.40
C GLY A 44 -0.22 3.75 -18.46
N GLU A 45 -1.38 3.13 -18.69
CA GLU A 45 -2.55 3.30 -17.84
C GLU A 45 -2.27 2.76 -16.43
N LEU A 46 -2.64 3.56 -15.44
CA LEU A 46 -2.51 3.24 -14.02
C LEU A 46 -3.88 3.14 -13.40
N THR A 47 -4.18 2.06 -12.69
CA THR A 47 -5.44 1.87 -11.96
C THR A 47 -5.20 1.89 -10.46
N LEU A 48 -5.98 2.67 -9.71
CA LEU A 48 -6.00 2.56 -8.25
C LEU A 48 -6.72 1.26 -7.87
N ALA A 49 -5.96 0.20 -7.61
CA ALA A 49 -6.49 -1.15 -7.38
C ALA A 49 -6.98 -1.34 -5.94
N PHE A 50 -6.38 -0.64 -4.98
CA PHE A 50 -6.73 -0.77 -3.57
C PHE A 50 -6.35 0.50 -2.81
N ALA A 51 -7.14 0.84 -1.80
CA ALA A 51 -6.78 1.82 -0.79
C ALA A 51 -7.49 1.52 0.53
N ALA A 52 -6.77 1.61 1.65
CA ALA A 52 -7.35 1.43 2.98
C ALA A 52 -6.71 2.37 4.00
N GLN A 53 -7.52 2.85 4.93
CA GLN A 53 -7.06 3.61 6.09
C GLN A 53 -6.33 2.66 7.06
N VAL A 54 -5.17 3.07 7.55
CA VAL A 54 -4.30 2.24 8.40
C VAL A 54 -4.20 2.79 9.81
N GLY A 55 -4.11 4.11 9.97
CA GLY A 55 -3.94 4.76 11.27
C GLY A 55 -2.85 5.81 11.22
N ASP A 56 -1.83 5.69 12.07
CA ASP A 56 -0.72 6.63 12.12
C ASP A 56 0.39 6.33 11.08
N ARG A 57 1.37 7.25 11.01
CA ARG A 57 2.50 7.14 10.09
C ARG A 57 3.37 5.91 10.36
N SER A 58 3.57 5.56 11.62
CA SER A 58 4.46 4.47 12.04
C SER A 58 3.90 3.13 11.58
N LEU A 59 2.62 2.89 11.85
CA LEU A 59 1.91 1.70 11.41
C LEU A 59 1.85 1.63 9.88
N ALA A 60 1.58 2.76 9.20
CA ALA A 60 1.57 2.81 7.74
C ALA A 60 2.93 2.44 7.14
N LEU A 61 4.05 2.93 7.68
CA LEU A 61 5.40 2.58 7.21
C LEU A 61 5.71 1.08 7.39
N ARG A 62 5.37 0.52 8.56
CA ARG A 62 5.57 -0.90 8.84
C ARG A 62 4.72 -1.79 7.93
N LEU A 63 3.47 -1.39 7.70
CA LEU A 63 2.56 -2.10 6.80
C LEU A 63 3.04 -2.01 5.35
N GLU A 64 3.46 -0.84 4.88
CA GLU A 64 4.02 -0.66 3.53
C GLU A 64 5.22 -1.59 3.31
N TYR A 65 6.14 -1.65 4.27
CA TYR A 65 7.28 -2.56 4.22
C TYR A 65 6.83 -4.02 4.13
N ARG A 66 5.90 -4.45 5.00
CA ARG A 66 5.40 -5.82 5.00
C ARG A 66 4.72 -6.19 3.68
N VAL A 67 3.88 -5.31 3.14
CA VAL A 67 3.17 -5.52 1.86
C VAL A 67 4.16 -5.57 0.69
N LYS A 68 5.24 -4.79 0.70
CA LYS A 68 6.29 -4.86 -0.34
C LYS A 68 6.95 -6.24 -0.42
N GLN A 69 7.07 -6.96 0.70
CA GLN A 69 7.63 -8.32 0.79
C GLN A 69 6.65 -9.43 0.36
N LEU A 70 5.36 -9.10 0.17
CA LEU A 70 4.37 -10.09 -0.26
C LEU A 70 4.58 -10.48 -1.72
N THR A 71 4.31 -11.75 -2.02
CA THR A 71 4.20 -12.24 -3.41
C THR A 71 3.08 -11.52 -4.15
N LYS A 72 3.13 -11.49 -5.49
CA LYS A 72 2.05 -10.91 -6.30
C LYS A 72 0.68 -11.49 -5.90
N ARG A 73 0.57 -12.82 -5.79
CA ARG A 73 -0.68 -13.49 -5.37
C ARG A 73 -1.22 -13.01 -4.03
N GLN A 74 -0.35 -12.78 -3.04
CA GLN A 74 -0.76 -12.24 -1.75
C GLN A 74 -1.22 -10.78 -1.83
N LYS A 75 -0.61 -9.98 -2.72
CA LYS A 75 -1.07 -8.60 -2.97
C LYS A 75 -2.41 -8.58 -3.69
N GLU A 76 -2.68 -9.52 -4.59
CA GLU A 76 -3.99 -9.64 -5.25
C GLU A 76 -5.10 -9.94 -4.23
N ARG A 77 -4.85 -10.79 -3.23
CA ARG A 77 -5.81 -10.99 -2.13
C ARG A 77 -6.16 -9.70 -1.39
N LEU A 78 -5.19 -8.81 -1.19
CA LEU A 78 -5.48 -7.49 -0.60
C LEU A 78 -6.40 -6.67 -1.51
N VAL A 79 -6.18 -6.71 -2.83
CA VAL A 79 -7.04 -6.04 -3.83
C VAL A 79 -8.46 -6.62 -3.80
N GLU A 80 -8.60 -7.92 -3.56
CA GLU A 80 -9.88 -8.62 -3.39
C GLU A 80 -10.55 -8.34 -2.02
N GLY A 81 -9.89 -7.57 -1.14
CA GLY A 81 -10.42 -7.19 0.17
C GLY A 81 -10.04 -8.13 1.32
N GLU A 82 -9.14 -9.08 1.08
CA GLU A 82 -8.77 -10.11 2.06
C GLU A 82 -7.42 -9.81 2.73
N GLY A 83 -7.28 -10.21 4.00
CA GLY A 83 -5.98 -10.32 4.67
C GLY A 83 -5.36 -9.03 5.23
N LEU A 84 -5.96 -7.85 4.98
CA LEU A 84 -5.49 -6.59 5.56
C LEU A 84 -5.53 -6.61 7.10
N GLU A 85 -6.66 -7.02 7.68
CA GLU A 85 -6.84 -7.06 9.13
C GLU A 85 -5.81 -7.96 9.82
N ALA A 86 -5.57 -9.16 9.26
CA ALA A 86 -4.56 -10.07 9.77
C ALA A 86 -3.15 -9.46 9.74
N LEU A 87 -2.80 -8.72 8.68
CA LEU A 87 -1.53 -8.00 8.60
C LEU A 87 -1.43 -6.89 9.65
N LEU A 88 -2.49 -6.09 9.82
CA LEU A 88 -2.53 -5.02 10.83
C LEU A 88 -2.35 -5.59 12.24
N ASN A 89 -3.09 -6.65 12.57
CA ASN A 89 -3.00 -7.33 13.86
C ASN A 89 -1.56 -7.84 14.12
N SER A 90 -0.90 -8.42 13.10
CA SER A 90 0.49 -8.89 13.23
C SER A 90 1.51 -7.79 13.50
N LEU A 91 1.19 -6.53 13.16
CA LEU A 91 2.05 -5.38 13.39
C LEU A 91 1.76 -4.69 14.73
N GLN A 92 0.54 -4.82 15.24
CA GLN A 92 0.12 -4.22 16.51
C GLN A 92 0.31 -5.14 17.71
N ALA A 93 0.49 -6.46 17.49
CA ALA A 93 0.81 -7.39 18.55
C ALA A 93 2.07 -6.93 19.30
N PRO A 94 2.03 -6.85 20.65
CA PRO A 94 3.23 -6.58 21.43
C PRO A 94 4.26 -7.66 21.11
N VAL A 95 5.49 -7.24 20.78
CA VAL A 95 6.62 -8.16 20.74
C VAL A 95 6.71 -8.77 22.13
N LEU A 96 6.27 -10.02 22.29
CA LEU A 96 6.57 -10.81 23.47
C LEU A 96 8.09 -10.83 23.55
N LYS A 97 8.65 -10.08 24.51
CA LYS A 97 10.03 -10.24 24.91
C LYS A 97 10.11 -11.65 25.46
N SER A 98 10.73 -12.56 24.71
CA SER A 98 11.25 -13.80 25.26
C SER A 98 12.36 -13.41 26.24
N ASP A 99 12.11 -13.66 27.53
CA ASP A 99 13.13 -13.68 28.58
C ASP A 99 14.21 -14.75 28.30
#